data_AF-A0A959CZ50-F1
#
_entry.id   AF-A0A959CZ50-F1
#
_cell.length_a   1.000
_cell.length_b   1.000
_cell.length_c   1.000
_cell.angle_alpha   90.00
_cell.angle_beta   90.00
_cell.angle_gamma   90.00
#
_symmetry.space_group_name_H-M   'P 1'
#
loop_
_entity.id
_entity.type
_entity.pdbx_description
1 polymer ?
#
loop_
_entity_poly.entity_id
_entity_poly.type
_entity_poly.pdbx_seq_one_letter_code
_entity_poly.pdbx_strand_id
1 'polypeptide(L)'
;MKRFEALDAFRGMTIFLMIIVNTPGDWSLTFSPLLHAQWHGFTPTDLVFPSFLFAVGNALFFVNRKWADKPFGAYFVKILRRTLILFILG
;
A
#
# COMPACT_ATOMS: atom_id res chain seq x y z
N MET A 1 -2.60 21.20 -5.99
CA MET A 1 -2.90 19.76 -5.89
C MET A 1 -3.21 19.46 -4.43
N LYS A 2 -4.43 19.10 -4.04
CA LYS A 2 -4.66 18.65 -2.66
C LYS A 2 -4.06 17.25 -2.52
N ARG A 3 -3.02 17.13 -1.69
CA ARG A 3 -2.44 15.87 -1.25
C ARG A 3 -3.28 15.42 -0.07
N PHE A 4 -3.85 14.22 -0.14
CA PHE A 4 -4.66 13.69 0.95
C PHE A 4 -3.73 12.96 1.90
N GLU A 5 -3.27 13.68 2.94
CA GLU A 5 -2.32 13.16 3.92
C GLU A 5 -2.87 11.91 4.62
N ALA A 6 -4.19 11.84 4.84
CA ALA A 6 -4.83 10.66 5.41
C ALA A 6 -4.62 9.38 4.56
N LEU A 7 -4.65 9.49 3.23
CA LEU A 7 -4.48 8.33 2.34
C LEU A 7 -3.01 7.91 2.23
N ASP A 8 -2.11 8.89 2.20
CA ASP A 8 -0.66 8.63 2.24
C ASP A 8 -0.25 8.01 3.58
N ALA A 9 -0.80 8.49 4.70
CA ALA A 9 -0.59 7.93 6.04
C ALA A 9 -1.16 6.50 6.17
N PHE A 10 -2.36 6.25 5.65
CA PHE A 10 -2.97 4.91 5.68
C PHE A 10 -2.14 3.88 4.89
N ARG A 11 -1.66 4.26 3.70
CA ARG A 11 -0.75 3.43 2.91
C ARG A 11 0.57 3.19 3.63
N GLY A 12 1.16 4.22 4.24
CA GLY A 12 2.40 4.11 5.00
C GLY A 12 2.27 3.18 6.21
N MET A 13 1.19 3.30 6.97
CA MET A 13 0.87 2.41 8.09
C MET A 13 0.71 0.96 7.63
N THR A 14 0.11 0.73 6.46
CA THR A 14 -0.05 -0.61 5.90
C THR A 14 1.29 -1.24 5.51
N ILE A 15 2.19 -0.47 4.90
CA ILE A 15 3.56 -0.93 4.57
C ILE A 15 4.35 -1.22 5.85
N PHE A 16 4.24 -0.37 6.86
CA PHE A 16 4.86 -0.60 8.17
C PHE A 16 4.38 -1.91 8.81
N LEU A 17 3.07 -2.16 8.79
CA LEU A 17 2.50 -3.43 9.25
C LEU A 17 3.03 -4.61 8.42
N MET A 18 3.12 -4.48 7.09
CA MET A 18 3.71 -5.54 6.24
C MET A 18 5.15 -5.87 6.62
N ILE A 19 5.97 -4.87 6.94
CA ILE A 19 7.37 -5.07 7.34
C ILE A 19 7.43 -5.80 8.70
N ILE A 20 6.62 -5.38 9.66
CA ILE A 20 6.54 -6.01 11.00
C ILE A 20 6.15 -7.49 10.88
N VAL A 21 5.15 -7.79 10.05
CA VAL A 21 4.63 -9.16 9.91
C VAL A 21 5.59 -10.06 9.13
N ASN A 22 6.29 -9.53 8.12
CA ASN A 22 7.22 -10.33 7.30
C ASN A 22 8.63 -10.45 7.91
N THR A 23 9.01 -9.58 8.86
CA THR A 23 10.33 -9.64 9.52
C THR A 23 10.18 -9.81 11.03
N PRO A 24 9.63 -10.94 11.51
CA PRO A 24 9.64 -11.25 12.93
C PRO A 24 11.09 -11.63 13.29
N GLY A 25 11.88 -10.67 13.75
CA GLY A 25 13.32 -10.86 13.98
C GLY A 25 13.67 -12.10 14.81
N ASP A 26 12.81 -12.50 15.74
CA ASP A 26 12.97 -13.70 16.57
C ASP A 26 11.65 -14.48 16.61
N TRP A 27 11.61 -15.62 15.91
CA TRP A 27 10.42 -16.47 15.79
C TRP A 27 9.95 -17.05 17.14
N SER A 28 10.82 -17.03 18.16
CA SER A 28 10.56 -17.57 19.51
C SER A 28 9.90 -16.57 20.47
N LEU A 29 10.03 -15.27 20.22
CA LEU A 29 9.46 -14.15 21.01
C LEU A 29 8.33 -13.42 20.26
N THR A 30 7.91 -13.97 19.11
CA THR A 30 6.87 -13.35 18.30
C THR A 30 5.53 -13.35 19.02
N PHE A 31 4.96 -12.16 19.21
CA PHE A 31 3.62 -12.01 19.77
C PHE A 31 2.62 -12.86 18.97
N SER A 32 1.87 -13.71 19.66
CA SER A 32 0.85 -14.59 19.07
C SER A 32 -0.10 -13.94 18.03
N PRO A 33 -0.50 -12.64 18.13
CA PRO A 33 -1.28 -11.98 17.08
C PRO A 33 -0.52 -11.56 15.82
N LEU A 34 0.82 -11.67 15.78
CA LEU A 34 1.68 -11.30 14.64
C LEU A 34 2.09 -12.50 13.75
N LEU A 35 1.73 -13.73 14.14
CA LEU A 35 1.89 -14.90 13.29
C LEU A 35 0.63 -15.12 12.45
N HIS A 36 0.79 -15.58 11.21
CA HIS A 36 -0.34 -16.06 10.43
C HIS A 36 -0.93 -17.31 11.09
N ALA A 37 -2.25 -17.38 11.19
CA ALA A 37 -2.94 -18.58 11.62
C ALA A 37 -2.67 -19.73 10.64
N GLN A 38 -2.33 -20.93 11.15
CA GLN A 38 -1.95 -22.07 10.30
C GLN A 38 -3.12 -22.65 9.47
N TRP A 39 -4.39 -22.47 9.88
CA TRP A 39 -5.53 -23.03 9.14
C TRP A 39 -6.90 -22.40 9.44
N HIS A 40 -7.29 -22.32 10.71
CA HIS A 40 -8.54 -21.66 11.14
C HIS A 40 -8.23 -20.69 12.28
N GLY A 41 -7.96 -19.44 11.93
CA GLY A 41 -7.77 -18.35 12.88
C GLY A 41 -7.87 -17.02 12.17
N PHE A 42 -8.41 -16.02 12.86
CA PHE A 42 -8.46 -14.65 12.37
C PHE A 42 -7.37 -13.88 13.10
N THR A 43 -6.21 -13.74 12.46
CA THR A 43 -5.11 -12.97 13.03
C THR A 43 -5.09 -11.57 12.43
N PRO A 44 -4.82 -10.52 13.22
CA PRO A 44 -4.82 -9.13 12.72
C PRO A 44 -3.81 -8.90 11.59
N THR A 45 -2.83 -9.79 11.43
CA THR A 45 -1.91 -9.88 10.30
C THR A 45 -2.57 -10.19 8.97
N ASP A 46 -3.63 -11.00 8.96
CA ASP A 46 -4.36 -11.37 7.74
C ASP A 46 -5.15 -10.19 7.16
N LEU A 47 -5.44 -9.16 7.98
CA LEU A 47 -6.15 -7.94 7.59
C LEU A 47 -5.25 -6.88 6.93
N VAL A 48 -3.92 -7.03 7.01
CA VAL A 48 -2.98 -6.07 6.42
C VAL A 48 -3.14 -6.04 4.89
N PHE A 49 -3.28 -7.21 4.26
CA PHE A 49 -3.45 -7.31 2.82
C PHE A 49 -4.80 -6.75 2.31
N PRO A 50 -5.97 -7.10 2.89
CA PRO A 50 -7.24 -6.46 2.57
C PRO A 50 -7.24 -4.94 2.77
N SER A 51 -6.62 -4.46 3.85
CA SER A 51 -6.49 -3.02 4.13
C SER A 51 -5.65 -2.31 3.07
N PHE A 52 -4.56 -2.94 2.60
CA PHE A 52 -3.75 -2.44 1.50
C PHE A 52 -4.56 -2.31 0.20
N LEU A 53 -5.30 -3.37 -0.16
CA LEU A 53 -6.11 -3.38 -1.37
C LEU A 53 -7.21 -2.30 -1.33
N PHE A 54 -7.83 -2.09 -0.17
CA PHE A 54 -8.79 -1.01 0.05
C PHE A 54 -8.14 0.38 -0.13
N ALA A 55 -6.92 0.59 0.40
CA ALA A 55 -6.17 1.83 0.20
C ALA A 55 -5.93 2.11 -1.29
N VAL A 56 -5.48 1.09 -2.02
CA VAL A 56 -5.17 1.15 -3.45
C VAL A 56 -6.43 1.44 -4.27
N GLY A 57 -7.54 0.76 -3.96
CA GLY A 57 -8.83 0.99 -4.61
C GLY A 57 -9.33 2.44 -4.44
N ASN A 58 -9.26 2.98 -3.23
CA ASN A 58 -9.58 4.38 -2.98
C ASN A 58 -8.67 5.33 -3.78
N ALA A 59 -7.36 5.08 -3.79
CA ALA A 59 -6.41 5.89 -4.55
C ALA A 59 -6.73 5.91 -6.06
N LEU A 60 -7.09 4.77 -6.64
CA LEU A 60 -7.50 4.63 -8.05
C LEU A 60 -8.77 5.44 -8.35
N PHE A 61 -9.79 5.38 -7.49
CA PHE A 61 -11.01 6.16 -7.66
C PHE A 61 -10.73 7.67 -7.72
N PHE A 62 -9.87 8.18 -6.83
CA PHE A 62 -9.50 9.59 -6.81
C PHE A 62 -8.65 10.03 -8.00
N VAL A 63 -7.79 9.14 -8.53
CA VAL A 63 -7.02 9.43 -9.75
C VAL A 63 -7.95 9.48 -10.96
N ASN A 64 -8.89 8.54 -11.09
CA ASN A 64 -9.80 8.50 -12.24
C ASN A 64 -10.64 9.78 -12.35
N ARG A 65 -11.23 10.23 -11.23
CA ARG A 65 -12.05 11.46 -11.17
C ARG A 65 -11.28 12.74 -11.51
N LYS A 66 -9.95 12.72 -11.36
CA LYS A 66 -9.07 13.88 -11.58
C LYS A 66 -8.51 13.96 -13.00
N TRP A 67 -8.54 12.86 -13.74
CA TRP A 67 -7.98 12.75 -15.09
C TRP A 67 -9.03 12.49 -16.17
N ALA A 68 -10.32 12.40 -15.79
CA ALA A 68 -11.44 12.22 -16.73
C ALA A 68 -11.45 13.23 -17.89
N ASP A 69 -11.04 14.48 -17.64
CA ASP A 69 -11.04 15.56 -18.65
C ASP A 69 -9.67 15.79 -19.33
N LYS A 70 -8.65 14.95 -19.07
CA LYS A 70 -7.29 15.17 -19.58
C LYS A 70 -6.88 14.17 -20.67
N PRO A 71 -6.11 14.61 -21.68
CA PRO A 71 -5.66 13.72 -22.76
C PRO A 71 -4.74 12.61 -22.24
N PHE A 72 -4.98 11.38 -22.72
CA PHE A 72 -4.27 10.15 -22.34
C PHE A 72 -2.74 10.26 -22.45
N GLY A 73 -2.21 11.01 -23.43
CA GLY A 73 -0.76 11.18 -23.61
C GLY A 73 -0.06 11.84 -22.43
N ALA A 74 -0.70 12.82 -21.78
CA ALA A 74 -0.14 13.50 -20.61
C ALA A 74 -0.09 12.58 -19.37
N TYR A 75 -0.98 11.58 -19.31
CA TYR A 75 -1.00 10.57 -18.26
C TYR A 75 0.17 9.59 -18.42
N PHE A 76 0.41 9.10 -19.64
CA PHE A 76 1.48 8.14 -19.93
C PHE A 76 2.87 8.72 -19.66
N VAL A 77 3.13 9.95 -20.12
CA VAL A 77 4.40 10.66 -19.87
C VAL A 77 4.64 10.85 -18.37
N LYS A 78 3.57 11.10 -17.60
CA LYS A 78 3.66 11.27 -16.14
C LYS A 78 3.99 9.96 -15.42
N ILE A 79 3.39 8.84 -15.83
CA ILE A 79 3.71 7.51 -15.29
C ILE A 79 5.17 7.19 -15.61
N LEU A 80 5.56 7.30 -16.87
CA LEU A 80 6.89 6.92 -17.34
C LEU A 80 7.99 7.70 -16.62
N ARG A 81 7.80 9.01 -16.43
CA ARG A 81 8.72 9.85 -15.65
C ARG A 81 8.82 9.38 -14.19
N ARG A 82 7.71 9.02 -13.54
CA ARG A 82 7.72 8.54 -12.15
C ARG A 82 8.39 7.18 -12.04
N THR A 83 8.11 6.26 -12.97
CA THR A 83 8.74 4.95 -13.03
C THR A 83 10.24 5.08 -13.22
N LEU A 84 10.69 5.94 -14.14
CA LEU A 84 12.12 6.20 -14.35
C LEU A 84 12.80 6.77 -13.11
N ILE A 85 12.18 7.75 -12.44
CA ILE A 85 12.74 8.35 -11.22
C ILE A 85 12.87 7.29 -10.11
N LEU A 86 11.84 6.46 -9.90
CA LEU A 86 11.91 5.38 -8.92
C LEU A 86 12.98 4.37 -9.29
N PHE A 87 13.06 3.96 -10.56
CA PHE A 87 14.08 3.02 -11.03
C PHE A 87 15.50 3.56 -10.85
N ILE A 88 15.72 4.86 -11.05
CA ILE A 88 17.02 5.50 -10.84
C ILE A 88 17.36 5.63 -9.34
N LEU A 89 16.36 5.86 -8.50
CA LEU A 89 16.55 6.02 -7.05
C LEU A 89 16.65 4.68 -6.30
N GLY A 90 16.08 3.60 -6.85
CA GLY A 90 15.97 2.28 -6.20
C GLY A 90 14.60 2.06 -5.60
#